data_AF-K0RY84-F1
#
_entry.id   AF-K0RY84-F1
#
_cell.length_a   1.000
_cell.length_b   1.000
_cell.length_c   1.000
_cell.angle_alpha   90.00
_cell.angle_beta   90.00
_cell.angle_gamma   90.00
#
_symmetry.space_group_name_H-M   'P 1'
#
loop_
_entity.id
_entity.type
_entity.pdbx_description
1 polymer ?
#
loop_
_entity_poly.entity_id
_entity_poly.type
_entity_poly.pdbx_seq_one_letter_code
_entity_poly.pdbx_strand_id
1 'polypeptide(L)'
;MQRSYALPSSKRTPNPCPCCGHPDEDASHIILCPDRGRTNLYNDSVDDLVRWVRKVKTHSIIVLLVKRYLAARGTQSMTQIWLSCGGRQDVNQTGFQLATAHDLLGWKNFVDGRIHKKFVEIQEEFIVSRPSNQQRSRKSSAKWASGLVDMIIRITQWLYRNELLHYKQHFGAESPREYQQIMARITHLHNHTDPDDLLPADQYLPADQHLLDTNLNTVASWTATRRQIWTAEFEASLAARRSRTLKRKRRHDRLGLVPLNHNGRRKKRRTKEKKSSRDKPDDTSRTKDTASSLIGTTAEGSQRHKRRKKKRKKNRRKE
;
A
#
# COMPACT_ATOMS: atom_id res chain seq x y z
N MET A 1 -31.40 35.51 35.65
CA MET A 1 -31.81 34.16 35.20
C MET A 1 -30.83 33.66 34.14
N GLN A 2 -29.80 32.91 34.52
CA GLN A 2 -28.92 32.21 33.58
C GLN A 2 -29.33 30.74 33.55
N ARG A 3 -29.86 30.26 32.41
CA ARG A 3 -30.11 28.84 32.18
C ARG A 3 -28.79 28.19 31.76
N SER A 4 -28.24 27.33 32.62
CA SER A 4 -27.15 26.43 32.31
C SER A 4 -27.63 25.35 31.34
N TYR A 5 -27.09 25.34 30.12
CA TYR A 5 -27.27 24.24 29.19
C TYR A 5 -26.27 23.14 29.50
N ALA A 6 -26.70 22.12 30.25
CA ALA A 6 -25.95 20.88 30.36
C ALA A 6 -26.08 20.12 29.04
N LEU A 7 -24.96 19.91 28.35
CA LEU A 7 -24.89 19.06 27.16
C LEU A 7 -25.24 17.61 27.53
N PRO A 8 -26.01 16.89 26.71
CA PRO A 8 -26.36 15.51 27.01
C PRO A 8 -25.12 14.63 26.95
N SER A 9 -24.90 13.85 28.02
CA SER A 9 -23.91 12.79 28.08
C SER A 9 -24.13 11.83 26.92
N SER A 10 -23.23 11.86 25.94
CA SER A 10 -23.14 10.89 24.85
C SER A 10 -23.03 9.49 25.47
N LYS A 11 -24.08 8.67 25.31
CA LYS A 11 -24.03 7.24 25.65
C LYS A 11 -22.94 6.62 24.78
N ARG A 12 -21.77 6.32 25.36
CA ARG A 12 -20.70 5.60 24.66
C ARG A 12 -21.25 4.25 24.22
N THR A 13 -21.30 4.05 22.91
CA THR A 13 -21.59 2.72 22.34
C THR A 13 -20.49 1.76 22.82
N PRO A 14 -20.83 0.55 23.29
CA PRO A 14 -19.84 -0.46 23.67
C PRO A 14 -18.83 -0.67 22.53
N ASN A 15 -17.54 -0.63 22.83
CA ASN A 15 -16.47 -0.88 21.86
C ASN A 15 -15.56 -2.03 22.33
N PRO A 16 -16.10 -3.26 22.43
CA PRO A 16 -15.32 -4.38 22.93
C PRO A 16 -14.21 -4.78 21.95
N CYS A 17 -13.03 -5.11 22.47
CA CYS A 17 -11.92 -5.60 21.67
C CYS A 17 -12.30 -6.93 20.99
N PRO A 18 -12.18 -7.07 19.66
CA PRO A 18 -12.57 -8.28 18.94
C PRO A 18 -11.63 -9.49 19.16
N CYS A 19 -10.49 -9.27 19.83
CA CYS A 19 -9.48 -10.29 20.10
C CYS A 19 -9.58 -10.84 21.53
N CYS A 20 -9.71 -9.97 22.54
CA CYS A 20 -9.72 -10.38 23.95
C CYS A 20 -11.01 -10.04 24.71
N GLY A 21 -11.96 -9.33 24.09
CA GLY A 21 -13.24 -8.97 24.70
C GLY A 21 -13.21 -7.79 25.67
N HIS A 22 -12.09 -7.08 25.82
CA HIS A 22 -11.99 -5.91 26.70
C HIS A 22 -13.06 -4.85 26.34
N PRO A 23 -13.88 -4.37 27.30
CA PRO A 23 -15.11 -3.63 27.01
C PRO A 23 -14.89 -2.27 26.33
N ASP A 24 -13.78 -1.62 26.66
CA ASP A 24 -13.36 -0.34 26.09
C ASP A 24 -12.05 -0.53 25.33
N GLU A 25 -12.12 -0.89 24.04
CA GLU A 25 -10.95 -0.89 23.17
C GLU A 25 -10.56 0.55 22.85
N ASP A 26 -9.38 0.96 23.28
CA ASP A 26 -8.73 2.21 22.88
C ASP A 26 -7.36 1.94 22.25
N ALA A 27 -6.67 2.99 21.80
CA ALA A 27 -5.35 2.88 21.19
C ALA A 27 -4.33 2.20 22.12
N SER A 28 -4.45 2.43 23.44
CA SER A 28 -3.56 1.83 24.44
C SER A 28 -3.84 0.35 24.64
N HIS A 29 -5.11 -0.04 24.69
CA HIS A 29 -5.53 -1.42 24.77
C HIS A 29 -4.97 -2.22 23.58
N ILE A 30 -5.00 -1.66 22.36
CA ILE A 30 -4.54 -2.40 21.18
C ILE A 30 -3.09 -2.88 21.34
N ILE A 31 -2.23 -2.00 21.84
CA ILE A 31 -0.80 -2.27 22.04
C ILE A 31 -0.58 -3.19 23.25
N LEU A 32 -1.45 -3.15 24.25
CA LEU A 32 -1.35 -3.94 25.48
C LEU A 32 -2.19 -5.23 25.47
N CYS A 33 -2.91 -5.48 24.38
CA CYS A 33 -3.89 -6.56 24.30
C CYS A 33 -3.23 -7.92 24.59
N PRO A 34 -3.79 -8.74 25.52
CA PRO A 34 -3.21 -10.01 25.93
C PRO A 34 -3.49 -11.15 24.94
N ASP A 35 -4.27 -10.89 23.88
CA ASP A 35 -4.53 -11.89 22.84
C ASP A 35 -3.21 -12.46 22.28
N ARG A 36 -3.20 -13.77 22.02
CA ARG A 36 -1.99 -14.49 21.58
C ARG A 36 -1.56 -14.03 20.18
N GLY A 37 -2.51 -13.86 19.26
CA GLY A 37 -2.23 -13.38 17.90
C GLY A 37 -1.61 -11.99 17.91
N ARG A 38 -2.21 -11.07 18.67
CA ARG A 38 -1.68 -9.72 18.88
C ARG A 38 -0.32 -9.72 19.57
N THR A 39 -0.13 -10.54 20.60
CA THR A 39 1.16 -10.59 21.30
C THR A 39 2.28 -11.09 20.38
N ASN A 40 2.01 -12.09 19.54
CA ASN A 40 2.98 -12.57 18.55
C ASN A 40 3.30 -11.48 17.52
N LEU A 41 2.27 -10.83 16.95
CA LEU A 41 2.44 -9.74 16.00
C LEU A 41 3.24 -8.57 16.60
N TYR A 42 3.04 -8.29 17.90
CA TYR A 42 3.76 -7.25 18.63
C TYR A 42 5.24 -7.60 18.69
N ASN A 43 5.55 -8.82 19.13
CA ASN A 43 6.91 -9.31 19.26
C ASN A 43 7.65 -9.32 17.90
N ASP A 44 6.99 -9.77 16.83
CA ASP A 44 7.55 -9.76 15.48
C ASP A 44 7.86 -8.32 15.02
N SER A 45 6.96 -7.38 15.29
CA SER A 45 7.15 -5.96 14.96
C SER A 45 8.30 -5.33 15.75
N VAL A 46 8.45 -5.69 17.03
CA VAL A 46 9.57 -5.28 17.88
C VAL A 46 10.88 -5.85 17.35
N ASP A 47 10.91 -7.12 16.95
CA ASP A 47 12.10 -7.75 16.37
C ASP A 47 12.52 -7.11 15.05
N ASP A 48 11.57 -6.74 14.21
CA ASP A 48 11.80 -5.98 12.98
C ASP A 48 12.39 -4.59 13.26
N LEU A 49 11.85 -3.87 14.24
CA LEU A 49 12.42 -2.60 14.72
C LEU A 49 13.85 -2.79 15.21
N VAL A 50 14.09 -3.79 16.06
CA VAL A 50 15.41 -4.07 16.64
C VAL A 50 16.42 -4.43 15.54
N ARG A 51 15.99 -5.19 14.51
CA ARG A 51 16.82 -5.49 13.34
C ARG A 51 17.14 -4.23 12.55
N TRP A 52 16.18 -3.32 12.41
CA TRP A 52 16.37 -2.03 11.74
C TRP A 52 17.36 -1.12 12.48
N VAL A 53 17.21 -0.89 13.80
CA VAL A 53 18.12 -0.01 14.58
C VAL A 53 19.57 -0.51 14.54
N ARG A 54 19.78 -1.83 14.56
CA ARG A 54 21.11 -2.43 14.39
C ARG A 54 21.66 -2.19 12.98
N LYS A 55 20.84 -2.37 11.95
CA LYS A 55 21.21 -2.15 10.55
C LYS A 55 21.62 -0.71 10.25
N VAL A 56 20.91 0.27 10.81
CA VAL A 56 21.22 1.70 10.59
C VAL A 56 22.42 2.19 11.40
N LYS A 57 22.99 1.32 12.25
CA LYS A 57 24.12 1.56 13.16
C LYS A 57 23.78 2.61 14.22
N THR A 58 22.79 2.31 15.04
CA THR A 58 22.42 3.08 16.22
C THR A 58 23.37 2.81 17.41
N HIS A 59 23.54 3.79 18.28
CA HIS A 59 24.31 3.66 19.53
C HIS A 59 23.82 2.48 20.37
N SER A 60 24.75 1.71 20.97
CA SER A 60 24.46 0.46 21.68
C SER A 60 23.47 0.63 22.85
N ILE A 61 23.63 1.70 23.64
CA ILE A 61 22.72 2.05 24.74
C ILE A 61 21.28 2.23 24.24
N ILE A 62 21.09 2.96 23.14
CA ILE A 62 19.77 3.19 22.56
C ILE A 62 19.17 1.84 22.10
N VAL A 63 19.95 1.00 21.42
CA VAL A 63 19.48 -0.33 20.97
C VAL A 63 19.04 -1.18 22.17
N LEU A 64 19.82 -1.19 23.26
CA LEU A 64 19.50 -1.91 24.48
C LEU A 64 18.19 -1.42 25.09
N LEU A 65 18.09 -0.12 25.35
CA LEU A 65 16.94 0.49 26.01
C LEU A 65 15.67 0.35 25.19
N VAL A 66 15.71 0.64 23.89
CA VAL A 66 14.54 0.48 23.01
C VAL A 66 14.06 -0.97 22.98
N LYS A 67 14.98 -1.94 22.81
CA LYS A 67 14.63 -3.37 22.80
C LYS A 67 13.95 -3.78 24.11
N ARG A 68 14.57 -3.44 25.24
CA ARG A 68 14.11 -3.88 26.56
C ARG A 68 12.83 -3.16 26.99
N TYR A 69 12.73 -1.87 26.71
CA TYR A 69 11.54 -1.08 27.01
C TYR A 69 10.34 -1.61 26.22
N LEU A 70 10.54 -1.90 24.93
CA LEU A 70 9.51 -2.53 24.11
C LEU A 70 9.10 -3.91 24.63
N ALA A 71 10.08 -4.75 24.99
CA ALA A 71 9.81 -6.07 25.56
C ALA A 71 9.08 -6.01 26.92
N ALA A 72 9.35 -4.98 27.73
CA ALA A 72 8.66 -4.78 29.01
C ALA A 72 7.20 -4.33 28.80
N ARG A 73 6.85 -3.82 27.61
CA ARG A 73 5.47 -3.51 27.20
C ARG A 73 4.71 -2.65 28.24
N GLY A 74 5.41 -1.66 28.80
CA GLY A 74 4.85 -0.71 29.79
C GLY A 74 4.87 -1.18 31.25
N THR A 75 5.37 -2.38 31.54
CA THR A 75 5.44 -2.91 32.93
C THR A 75 6.64 -2.41 33.73
N GLN A 76 7.66 -1.85 33.08
CA GLN A 76 8.87 -1.34 33.71
C GLN A 76 9.23 0.03 33.14
N SER A 77 9.76 0.89 34.00
CA SER A 77 10.37 2.16 33.58
C SER A 77 11.70 1.91 32.86
N MET A 78 12.10 2.83 31.99
CA MET A 78 13.39 2.76 31.29
C MET A 78 14.56 2.82 32.28
N THR A 79 14.41 3.53 33.40
CA THR A 79 15.41 3.58 34.48
C THR A 79 15.54 2.24 35.18
N GLN A 80 14.43 1.56 35.51
CA GLN A 80 14.48 0.21 36.08
C GLN A 80 15.20 -0.77 35.15
N ILE A 81 14.88 -0.71 33.86
CA ILE A 81 15.53 -1.51 32.81
C ILE A 81 17.03 -1.22 32.76
N TRP A 82 17.42 0.05 32.75
CA TRP A 82 18.82 0.46 32.73
C TRP A 82 19.60 -0.11 33.92
N LEU A 83 19.06 0.02 35.14
CA LEU A 83 19.68 -0.48 36.36
C LEU A 83 19.82 -2.01 36.34
N SER A 84 18.82 -2.73 35.82
CA SER A 84 18.86 -4.19 35.69
C SER A 84 19.87 -4.71 34.65
N CYS A 85 20.26 -3.88 33.68
CA CYS A 85 21.18 -4.27 32.60
C CYS A 85 22.65 -3.89 32.88
N GLY A 86 23.01 -3.64 34.15
CA GLY A 86 24.38 -3.28 34.53
C GLY A 86 24.75 -1.82 34.25
N GLY A 87 23.76 -0.94 34.06
CA GLY A 87 23.96 0.47 33.74
C GLY A 87 24.78 1.29 34.75
N ARG A 88 25.13 0.72 35.91
CA ARG A 88 26.05 1.31 36.89
C ARG A 88 27.50 1.42 36.39
N GLN A 89 27.86 0.70 35.34
CA GLN A 89 29.20 0.74 34.72
C GLN A 89 29.35 1.83 33.64
N ASP A 90 28.28 2.59 33.36
CA ASP A 90 28.33 3.69 32.39
C ASP A 90 29.00 4.93 33.01
N VAL A 91 30.29 5.09 32.73
CA VAL A 91 31.15 6.16 33.24
C VAL A 91 30.56 7.54 32.95
N ASN A 92 29.94 7.72 31.78
CA ASN A 92 29.39 9.00 31.34
C ASN A 92 27.93 9.20 31.76
N GLN A 93 27.31 8.20 32.39
CA GLN A 93 25.90 8.17 32.79
C GLN A 93 24.92 8.48 31.66
N THR A 94 25.34 8.35 30.41
CA THR A 94 24.57 8.69 29.21
C THR A 94 23.26 7.90 29.16
N GLY A 95 23.30 6.61 29.47
CA GLY A 95 22.12 5.76 29.52
C GLY A 95 21.20 6.09 30.68
N PHE A 96 21.74 6.46 31.84
CA PHE A 96 20.95 6.86 33.00
C PHE A 96 20.20 8.18 32.74
N GLN A 97 20.87 9.18 32.16
CA GLN A 97 20.26 10.45 31.77
C GLN A 97 19.15 10.26 30.73
N LEU A 98 19.40 9.40 29.73
CA LEU A 98 18.40 9.06 28.71
C LEU A 98 17.17 8.40 29.35
N ALA A 99 17.40 7.39 30.20
CA ALA A 99 16.34 6.63 30.84
C ALA A 99 15.48 7.52 31.75
N THR A 100 16.11 8.32 32.60
CA THR A 100 15.41 9.24 33.52
C THR A 100 14.59 10.27 32.76
N ALA A 101 15.18 10.89 31.74
CA ALA A 101 14.49 11.89 30.94
C ALA A 101 13.34 11.28 30.11
N HIS A 102 13.48 10.04 29.64
CA HIS A 102 12.41 9.37 28.91
C HIS A 102 11.28 8.89 29.82
N ASP A 103 11.58 8.48 31.05
CA ASP A 103 10.56 8.08 32.01
C ASP A 103 9.60 9.24 32.33
N LEU A 104 10.07 10.49 32.31
CA LEU A 104 9.20 11.68 32.40
C LEU A 104 8.22 11.81 31.23
N LEU A 105 8.62 11.36 30.04
CA LEU A 105 7.75 11.32 28.87
C LEU A 105 6.77 10.14 28.95
N GLY A 106 7.22 9.01 29.49
CA GLY A 106 6.39 7.83 29.75
C GLY A 106 6.16 6.92 28.54
N TRP A 107 5.75 5.68 28.86
CA TRP A 107 5.63 4.58 27.90
C TRP A 107 4.60 4.83 26.79
N LYS A 108 3.42 5.38 27.13
CA LYS A 108 2.36 5.65 26.16
C LYS A 108 2.83 6.62 25.07
N ASN A 109 3.46 7.72 25.48
CA ASN A 109 4.02 8.69 24.55
C ASN A 109 5.09 8.07 23.66
N PHE A 110 5.91 7.16 24.19
CA PHE A 110 6.90 6.43 23.40
C PHE A 110 6.26 5.63 22.27
N VAL A 111 5.26 4.78 22.57
CA VAL A 111 4.61 3.94 21.56
C VAL A 111 3.74 4.74 20.57
N ASP A 112 3.31 5.94 20.95
CA ASP A 112 2.68 6.93 20.06
C ASP A 112 3.71 7.66 19.16
N GLY A 113 5.00 7.31 19.25
CA GLY A 113 6.06 7.85 18.41
C GLY A 113 6.74 9.11 18.96
N ARG A 114 6.52 9.46 20.24
CA ARG A 114 7.19 10.59 20.88
C ARG A 114 8.44 10.10 21.60
N ILE A 115 9.61 10.54 21.14
CA ILE A 115 10.90 10.22 21.76
C ILE A 115 11.52 11.46 22.40
N HIS A 116 12.23 11.29 23.50
CA HIS A 116 12.93 12.39 24.15
C HIS A 116 14.13 12.86 23.29
N LYS A 117 14.44 14.17 23.28
CA LYS A 117 15.54 14.75 22.47
C LYS A 117 16.91 14.10 22.70
N LYS A 118 17.14 13.56 23.90
CA LYS A 118 18.37 12.86 24.29
C LYS A 118 18.69 11.65 23.40
N PHE A 119 17.70 11.00 22.78
CA PHE A 119 17.93 9.98 21.76
C PHE A 119 18.73 10.52 20.57
N VAL A 120 18.36 11.72 20.11
CA VAL A 120 18.95 12.38 18.95
C VAL A 120 20.35 12.87 19.31
N GLU A 121 20.53 13.47 20.48
CA GLU A 121 21.82 13.94 21.00
C GLU A 121 22.85 12.80 21.05
N ILE A 122 22.50 11.66 21.68
CA ILE A 122 23.39 10.50 21.81
C ILE A 122 23.72 9.91 20.43
N GLN A 123 22.74 9.84 19.54
CA GLN A 123 22.97 9.30 18.20
C GLN A 123 23.83 10.24 17.34
N GLU A 124 23.67 11.56 17.46
CA GLU A 124 24.49 12.55 16.77
C GLU A 124 25.95 12.44 17.22
N GLU A 125 26.21 12.41 18.53
CA GLU A 125 27.54 12.22 19.10
C GLU A 125 28.18 10.91 18.62
N PHE A 126 27.41 9.83 18.55
CA PHE A 126 27.86 8.55 18.00
C PHE A 126 28.18 8.61 16.50
N ILE A 127 27.47 9.43 15.72
CA ILE A 127 27.75 9.61 14.29
C ILE A 127 29.03 10.43 14.11
N VAL A 128 29.21 11.50 14.89
CA VAL A 128 30.35 12.43 14.80
C VAL A 128 31.66 11.77 15.24
N SER A 129 31.64 11.00 16.33
CA SER A 129 32.84 10.35 16.91
C SER A 129 33.44 9.22 16.06
N ARG A 130 32.80 8.80 14.95
CA ARG A 130 33.28 7.67 14.15
C ARG A 130 34.41 8.07 13.18
N PRO A 131 35.57 7.38 13.19
CA PRO A 131 36.75 7.75 12.39
C PRO A 131 36.63 7.64 10.86
N SER A 132 35.52 7.13 10.28
CA SER A 132 35.49 6.77 8.85
C SER A 132 35.08 7.94 7.93
N ASN A 133 36.10 8.51 7.28
CA ASN A 133 36.13 9.63 6.33
C ASN A 133 35.42 9.44 4.96
N GLN A 134 34.32 8.67 4.86
CA GLN A 134 33.50 8.64 3.62
C GLN A 134 31.99 8.80 3.84
N GLN A 135 31.54 8.83 5.10
CA GLN A 135 30.11 8.84 5.45
C GLN A 135 29.73 9.98 6.39
N ARG A 136 30.52 11.06 6.49
CA ARG A 136 30.21 12.22 7.35
C ARG A 136 28.98 13.03 6.86
N SER A 137 28.49 12.79 5.65
CA SER A 137 27.60 13.75 4.94
C SER A 137 26.18 13.27 4.58
N ARG A 138 25.74 12.04 4.91
CA ARG A 138 24.42 11.54 4.42
C ARG A 138 23.41 11.02 5.44
N LYS A 139 23.75 10.97 6.73
CA LYS A 139 22.84 10.50 7.78
C LYS A 139 22.69 11.56 8.86
N SER A 140 21.67 12.40 8.69
CA SER A 140 21.24 13.33 9.75
C SER A 140 20.61 12.52 10.90
N SER A 141 20.96 12.86 12.14
CA SER A 141 20.29 12.34 13.34
C SER A 141 18.78 12.61 13.31
N ALA A 142 18.33 13.72 12.71
CA ALA A 142 16.91 14.00 12.50
C ALA A 142 16.26 12.96 11.58
N LYS A 143 16.90 12.60 10.45
CA LYS A 143 16.40 11.55 9.56
C LYS A 143 16.39 10.17 10.23
N TRP A 144 17.39 9.91 11.08
CA TRP A 144 17.39 8.71 11.90
C TRP A 144 16.23 8.69 12.90
N ALA A 145 15.97 9.81 13.57
CA ALA A 145 14.89 9.96 14.54
C ALA A 145 13.52 9.74 13.88
N SER A 146 13.28 10.36 12.72
CA SER A 146 12.06 10.11 11.93
C SER A 146 11.91 8.61 11.59
N GLY A 147 12.99 7.97 11.15
CA GLY A 147 12.96 6.53 10.87
C GLY A 147 12.69 5.67 12.10
N LEU A 148 13.19 6.06 13.28
CA LEU A 148 12.90 5.36 14.53
C LEU A 148 11.43 5.50 14.91
N VAL A 149 10.88 6.72 14.83
CA VAL A 149 9.46 7.00 15.08
C VAL A 149 8.57 6.23 14.12
N ASP A 150 8.89 6.22 12.82
CA ASP A 150 8.16 5.42 11.82
C ASP A 150 8.13 3.94 12.19
N MET A 151 9.24 3.39 12.67
CA MET A 151 9.31 1.99 13.09
C MET A 151 8.50 1.74 14.36
N ILE A 152 8.48 2.68 15.32
CA ILE A 152 7.67 2.55 16.54
C ILE A 152 6.18 2.60 16.21
N ILE A 153 5.74 3.55 15.39
CA ILE A 153 4.34 3.69 14.98
C ILE A 153 3.84 2.45 14.24
N ARG A 154 4.70 1.76 13.48
CA ARG A 154 4.34 0.50 12.80
C ARG A 154 4.05 -0.66 13.75
N ILE A 155 4.49 -0.59 15.01
CA ILE A 155 4.14 -1.58 16.04
C ILE A 155 2.65 -1.47 16.39
N THR A 156 2.00 -0.32 16.14
CA THR A 156 0.57 -0.17 16.37
C THR A 156 -0.23 -1.12 15.46
N GLN A 157 -1.02 -1.99 16.08
CA GLN A 157 -1.64 -3.14 15.41
C GLN A 157 -3.01 -2.82 14.79
N TRP A 158 -3.18 -1.58 14.34
CA TRP A 158 -4.47 -1.12 13.81
C TRP A 158 -4.89 -1.89 12.56
N LEU A 159 -3.96 -2.24 11.68
CA LEU A 159 -4.27 -3.00 10.46
C LEU A 159 -4.81 -4.39 10.78
N TYR A 160 -4.19 -5.11 11.72
CA TYR A 160 -4.64 -6.44 12.16
C TYR A 160 -6.02 -6.37 12.83
N ARG A 161 -6.26 -5.35 13.67
CA ARG A 161 -7.56 -5.09 14.29
C ARG A 161 -8.64 -4.80 13.24
N ASN A 162 -8.32 -3.96 12.26
CA ASN A 162 -9.24 -3.61 11.17
C ASN A 162 -9.56 -4.83 10.31
N GLU A 163 -8.55 -5.64 9.97
CA GLU A 163 -8.75 -6.88 9.23
C GLU A 163 -9.67 -7.84 9.99
N LEU A 164 -9.46 -8.06 11.30
CA LEU A 164 -10.33 -8.93 12.09
C LEU A 164 -11.77 -8.41 12.22
N LEU A 165 -11.96 -7.10 12.40
CA LEU A 165 -13.30 -6.52 12.46
C LEU A 165 -14.02 -6.65 11.13
N HIS A 166 -13.37 -6.24 10.04
CA HIS A 166 -13.99 -6.25 8.73
C HIS A 166 -14.15 -7.66 8.18
N TYR A 167 -13.22 -8.58 8.43
CA TYR A 167 -13.35 -9.97 7.97
C TYR A 167 -14.45 -10.73 8.72
N LYS A 168 -14.66 -10.46 10.02
CA LYS A 168 -15.75 -11.07 10.79
C LYS A 168 -17.12 -10.45 10.47
N GLN A 169 -17.19 -9.14 10.22
CA GLN A 169 -18.44 -8.45 9.88
C GLN A 169 -18.83 -8.60 8.40
N HIS A 170 -17.87 -8.87 7.52
CA HIS A 170 -18.07 -8.88 6.07
C HIS A 170 -17.59 -10.17 5.40
N PHE A 171 -17.90 -11.34 5.97
CA PHE A 171 -17.76 -12.58 5.20
C PHE A 171 -18.74 -12.54 4.01
N GLY A 172 -18.26 -12.12 2.83
CA GLY A 172 -19.06 -11.94 1.62
C GLY A 172 -19.80 -10.59 1.48
N ALA A 173 -19.55 -9.60 2.35
CA ALA A 173 -20.15 -8.27 2.22
C ALA A 173 -19.16 -7.25 1.65
N GLU A 174 -19.61 -6.40 0.73
CA GLU A 174 -18.81 -5.32 0.16
C GLU A 174 -18.58 -4.21 1.20
N SER A 175 -17.33 -3.75 1.32
CA SER A 175 -17.03 -2.48 2.00
C SER A 175 -17.78 -1.33 1.32
N PRO A 176 -18.18 -0.25 2.02
CA PRO A 176 -18.80 0.91 1.40
C PRO A 176 -18.00 1.49 0.22
N ARG A 177 -16.66 1.42 0.30
CA ARG A 177 -15.78 1.85 -0.78
C ARG A 177 -15.82 0.90 -1.98
N GLU A 178 -15.86 -0.40 -1.72
CA GLU A 178 -15.96 -1.42 -2.77
C GLU A 178 -17.32 -1.33 -3.47
N TYR A 179 -18.40 -1.15 -2.69
CA TYR A 179 -19.73 -0.87 -3.22
C TYR A 179 -19.72 0.35 -4.14
N GLN A 180 -19.15 1.47 -3.71
CA GLN A 180 -19.05 2.68 -4.54
C GLN A 180 -18.26 2.44 -5.83
N GLN A 181 -17.14 1.70 -5.76
CA GLN A 181 -16.32 1.38 -6.93
C GLN A 181 -17.05 0.46 -7.91
N ILE A 182 -17.69 -0.59 -7.40
CA ILE A 182 -18.44 -1.56 -8.19
C ILE A 182 -19.66 -0.88 -8.82
N MET A 183 -20.42 -0.09 -8.06
CA MET A 183 -21.55 0.66 -8.60
C MET A 183 -21.12 1.72 -9.63
N ALA A 184 -20.04 2.46 -9.39
CA ALA A 184 -19.52 3.40 -10.39
C ALA A 184 -19.10 2.69 -11.69
N ARG A 185 -18.52 1.48 -11.57
CA ARG A 185 -18.16 0.65 -12.72
C ARG A 185 -19.40 0.16 -13.48
N ILE A 186 -20.40 -0.34 -12.75
CA ILE A 186 -21.69 -0.78 -13.29
C ILE A 186 -22.39 0.38 -14.01
N THR A 187 -22.50 1.55 -13.39
CA THR A 187 -23.10 2.75 -13.98
C THR A 187 -22.34 3.21 -15.22
N HIS A 188 -21.00 3.18 -15.19
CA HIS A 188 -20.21 3.50 -16.37
C HIS A 188 -20.49 2.53 -17.52
N LEU A 189 -20.49 1.22 -17.26
CA LEU A 189 -20.78 0.19 -18.26
C LEU A 189 -22.20 0.32 -18.82
N HIS A 190 -23.19 0.55 -17.96
CA HIS A 190 -24.59 0.71 -18.37
C HIS A 190 -24.81 1.97 -19.21
N ASN A 191 -24.25 3.12 -18.80
CA ASN A 191 -24.49 4.40 -19.48
C ASN A 191 -23.67 4.60 -20.76
N HIS A 192 -22.52 3.93 -20.91
CA HIS A 192 -21.57 4.18 -22.01
C HIS A 192 -21.44 2.99 -22.98
N THR A 193 -22.33 2.00 -22.90
CA THR A 193 -22.38 0.88 -23.85
C THR A 193 -23.55 1.09 -24.80
N ASP A 194 -23.25 1.11 -26.10
CA ASP A 194 -24.28 1.08 -27.15
C ASP A 194 -24.88 -0.33 -27.25
N PRO A 195 -26.21 -0.51 -27.37
CA PRO A 195 -26.83 -1.80 -27.65
C PRO A 195 -26.16 -2.59 -28.79
N ASP A 196 -25.61 -1.92 -29.82
CA ASP A 196 -24.93 -2.56 -30.95
C ASP A 196 -23.51 -3.11 -30.62
N ASP A 197 -22.96 -2.67 -29.49
CA ASP A 197 -21.68 -3.11 -28.93
C ASP A 197 -21.82 -4.37 -28.06
N LEU A 198 -23.03 -4.81 -27.77
CA LEU A 198 -23.28 -6.13 -27.19
C LEU A 198 -23.36 -7.20 -28.29
N LEU A 199 -23.25 -8.46 -27.90
CA LEU A 199 -23.43 -9.55 -28.84
C LEU A 199 -24.90 -9.57 -29.29
N PRO A 200 -25.20 -9.44 -30.60
CA PRO A 200 -26.49 -9.85 -31.11
C PRO A 200 -26.56 -11.35 -30.83
N ALA A 201 -27.46 -11.74 -29.93
CA ALA A 201 -27.74 -13.14 -29.68
C ALA A 201 -27.99 -13.80 -31.03
N ASP A 202 -27.18 -14.82 -31.35
CA ASP A 202 -27.34 -15.54 -32.60
C ASP A 202 -28.69 -16.28 -32.53
N GLN A 203 -29.70 -15.64 -33.10
CA GLN A 203 -31.06 -16.03 -33.46
C GLN A 203 -32.02 -16.63 -32.42
N TYR A 204 -31.63 -17.24 -31.29
CA TYR A 204 -32.62 -17.86 -30.37
C TYR A 204 -32.21 -17.97 -28.88
N LEU A 205 -31.65 -16.92 -28.24
CA LEU A 205 -31.56 -16.89 -26.76
C LEU A 205 -31.36 -15.46 -26.18
N PRO A 206 -32.14 -15.01 -25.18
CA PRO A 206 -32.14 -13.64 -24.66
C PRO A 206 -31.07 -13.42 -23.57
N ALA A 207 -29.81 -13.73 -23.83
CA ALA A 207 -28.81 -13.78 -22.76
C ALA A 207 -28.21 -12.41 -22.37
N ASP A 208 -28.00 -11.49 -23.31
CA ASP A 208 -27.19 -10.29 -23.05
C ASP A 208 -27.96 -8.97 -23.09
N GLN A 209 -29.14 -8.94 -23.73
CA GLN A 209 -29.97 -7.72 -23.81
C GLN A 209 -30.61 -7.37 -22.46
N HIS A 210 -30.90 -8.39 -21.65
CA HIS A 210 -31.35 -8.22 -20.27
C HIS A 210 -30.34 -7.42 -19.41
N LEU A 211 -29.05 -7.37 -19.78
CA LEU A 211 -28.04 -6.61 -19.04
C LEU A 211 -28.25 -5.09 -19.16
N LEU A 212 -28.74 -4.59 -20.30
CA LEU A 212 -29.07 -3.16 -20.46
C LEU A 212 -30.47 -2.83 -19.95
N ASP A 213 -31.41 -3.79 -20.04
CA ASP A 213 -32.79 -3.61 -19.60
C ASP A 213 -32.94 -3.67 -18.06
N THR A 214 -31.92 -4.16 -17.34
CA THR A 214 -31.94 -4.20 -15.88
C THR A 214 -31.80 -2.79 -15.29
N ASN A 215 -32.75 -2.39 -14.44
CA ASN A 215 -32.73 -1.09 -13.76
C ASN A 215 -31.55 -0.99 -12.75
N LEU A 216 -30.77 0.08 -12.80
CA LEU A 216 -29.64 0.28 -11.88
C LEU A 216 -30.03 0.30 -10.39
N ASN A 217 -31.26 0.69 -10.06
CA ASN A 217 -31.77 0.67 -8.69
C ASN A 217 -31.98 -0.77 -8.17
N THR A 218 -32.31 -1.72 -9.05
CA THR A 218 -32.43 -3.13 -8.66
C THR A 218 -31.04 -3.74 -8.49
N VAL A 219 -30.08 -3.37 -9.35
CA VAL A 219 -28.66 -3.78 -9.22
C VAL A 219 -28.02 -3.27 -7.93
N ALA A 220 -28.35 -2.05 -7.50
CA ALA A 220 -27.89 -1.47 -6.24
C ALA A 220 -28.34 -2.31 -5.02
N SER A 221 -29.52 -2.92 -5.10
CA SER A 221 -30.08 -3.75 -4.01
C SER A 221 -29.52 -5.18 -3.93
N TRP A 222 -28.76 -5.62 -4.93
CA TRP A 222 -28.24 -7.00 -4.99
C TRP A 222 -27.18 -7.30 -3.92
N THR A 223 -26.83 -8.59 -3.81
CA THR A 223 -25.67 -8.99 -3.02
C THR A 223 -24.37 -8.59 -3.73
N ALA A 224 -23.29 -8.44 -2.97
CA ALA A 224 -21.97 -8.10 -3.47
C ALA A 224 -21.51 -9.05 -4.59
N THR A 225 -21.60 -10.36 -4.32
CA THR A 225 -21.25 -11.41 -5.28
C THR A 225 -22.07 -11.28 -6.56
N ARG A 226 -23.36 -10.95 -6.49
CA ARG A 226 -24.20 -10.80 -7.68
C ARG A 226 -23.83 -9.58 -8.51
N ARG A 227 -23.50 -8.44 -7.89
CA ARG A 227 -22.97 -7.26 -8.61
C ARG A 227 -21.65 -7.56 -9.32
N GLN A 228 -20.76 -8.30 -8.66
CA GLN A 228 -19.48 -8.70 -9.26
C GLN A 228 -19.68 -9.67 -10.44
N ILE A 229 -20.55 -10.67 -10.28
CA ILE A 229 -20.91 -11.60 -11.36
C ILE A 229 -21.49 -10.83 -12.54
N TRP A 230 -22.44 -9.92 -12.29
CA TRP A 230 -23.05 -9.10 -13.34
C TRP A 230 -22.02 -8.23 -14.06
N THR A 231 -21.08 -7.63 -13.33
CA THR A 231 -20.00 -6.83 -13.93
C THR A 231 -19.10 -7.69 -14.82
N ALA A 232 -18.77 -8.90 -14.39
CA ALA A 232 -17.97 -9.84 -15.16
C ALA A 232 -18.69 -10.36 -16.40
N GLU A 233 -19.99 -10.67 -16.30
CA GLU A 233 -20.85 -11.06 -17.42
C GLU A 233 -20.86 -9.95 -18.49
N PHE A 234 -21.12 -8.71 -18.08
CA PHE A 234 -21.16 -7.54 -18.97
C PHE A 234 -19.83 -7.32 -19.70
N GLU A 235 -18.71 -7.37 -18.97
CA GLU A 235 -17.37 -7.21 -19.56
C GLU A 235 -17.00 -8.37 -20.50
N ALA A 236 -17.41 -9.60 -20.18
CA ALA A 236 -17.21 -10.76 -21.04
C ALA A 236 -17.97 -10.63 -22.37
N SER A 237 -19.22 -10.18 -22.34
CA SER A 237 -20.02 -9.92 -23.55
C SER A 237 -19.37 -8.86 -24.45
N LEU A 238 -18.90 -7.75 -23.88
CA LEU A 238 -18.14 -6.72 -24.62
C LEU A 238 -16.84 -7.27 -25.23
N ALA A 239 -16.08 -8.06 -24.48
CA ALA A 239 -14.83 -8.65 -24.95
C ALA A 239 -15.06 -9.66 -26.08
N ALA A 240 -16.13 -10.46 -25.98
CA ALA A 240 -16.52 -11.42 -27.00
C ALA A 240 -16.96 -10.71 -28.30
N ARG A 241 -17.72 -9.61 -28.21
CA ARG A 241 -18.10 -8.79 -29.37
C ARG A 241 -16.87 -8.22 -30.08
N ARG A 242 -15.97 -7.57 -29.34
CA ARG A 242 -14.70 -7.03 -29.87
C ARG A 242 -13.87 -8.12 -30.56
N SER A 243 -13.86 -9.33 -30.00
CA SER A 243 -13.17 -10.47 -30.60
C SER A 243 -13.82 -10.93 -31.91
N ARG A 244 -15.16 -10.95 -32.00
CA ARG A 244 -15.90 -11.27 -33.24
C ARG A 244 -15.67 -10.21 -34.33
N THR A 245 -15.73 -8.92 -34.00
CA THR A 245 -15.50 -7.84 -34.97
C THR A 245 -14.07 -7.87 -35.52
N LEU A 246 -13.08 -8.11 -34.67
CA LEU A 246 -11.68 -8.29 -35.09
C LEU A 246 -11.49 -9.54 -35.97
N LYS A 247 -12.13 -10.67 -35.63
CA LYS A 247 -12.10 -11.88 -36.47
C LYS A 247 -12.74 -11.62 -37.84
N ARG A 248 -13.88 -10.93 -37.89
CA ARG A 248 -14.56 -10.54 -39.13
C ARG A 248 -13.68 -9.63 -39.98
N LYS A 249 -13.07 -8.61 -39.38
CA LYS A 249 -12.13 -7.71 -40.08
C LYS A 249 -10.93 -8.46 -40.65
N ARG A 250 -10.30 -9.34 -39.85
CA ARG A 250 -9.18 -10.19 -40.32
C ARG A 250 -9.59 -11.12 -41.47
N ARG A 251 -10.79 -11.72 -41.43
CA ARG A 251 -11.32 -12.53 -42.54
C ARG A 251 -11.53 -11.68 -43.79
N HIS A 252 -12.11 -10.49 -43.62
CA HIS A 252 -12.37 -9.56 -44.70
C HIS A 252 -11.07 -9.06 -45.36
N ASP A 253 -10.05 -8.74 -44.57
CA ASP A 253 -8.72 -8.36 -45.03
C ASP A 253 -8.02 -9.53 -45.77
N ARG A 254 -8.18 -10.78 -45.28
CA ARG A 254 -7.65 -11.99 -45.95
C ARG A 254 -8.32 -12.28 -47.29
N LEU A 255 -9.63 -12.06 -47.39
CA LEU A 255 -10.41 -12.32 -48.60
C LEU A 255 -10.34 -11.14 -49.60
N GLY A 256 -9.62 -10.06 -49.30
CA GLY A 256 -9.47 -8.90 -50.18
C GLY A 256 -10.77 -8.13 -50.43
N LEU A 257 -11.82 -8.41 -49.65
CA LEU A 257 -13.08 -7.69 -49.72
C LEU A 257 -12.83 -6.26 -49.22
N VAL A 258 -13.33 -5.24 -49.91
CA VAL A 258 -13.29 -3.84 -49.46
C VAL A 258 -14.67 -3.52 -48.89
N PRO A 259 -14.79 -2.92 -47.68
CA PRO A 259 -16.10 -2.59 -47.16
C PRO A 259 -16.78 -1.62 -48.13
N LEU A 260 -17.92 -2.01 -48.67
CA LEU A 260 -18.74 -1.12 -49.48
C LEU A 260 -19.31 -0.06 -48.54
N ASN A 261 -18.92 1.19 -48.74
CA ASN A 261 -19.54 2.31 -48.05
C ASN A 261 -20.89 2.62 -48.72
N HIS A 262 -21.88 3.08 -47.95
CA HIS A 262 -23.27 3.28 -48.42
C HIS A 262 -23.39 4.26 -49.61
N ASN A 263 -22.35 5.04 -49.88
CA ASN A 263 -22.20 5.82 -51.11
C ASN A 263 -21.12 5.18 -51.98
N GLY A 264 -21.53 4.40 -52.99
CA GLY A 264 -20.72 3.52 -53.83
C GLY A 264 -19.55 4.16 -54.59
N ARG A 265 -18.50 4.60 -53.90
CA ARG A 265 -17.23 5.04 -54.50
C ARG A 265 -16.04 4.24 -53.95
N ARG A 266 -15.43 3.48 -54.86
CA ARG A 266 -14.28 2.59 -54.66
C ARG A 266 -13.02 3.41 -54.34
N LYS A 267 -12.45 3.29 -53.13
CA LYS A 267 -11.15 3.91 -52.79
C LYS A 267 -10.00 3.12 -53.43
N LYS A 268 -9.39 3.69 -54.47
CA LYS A 268 -8.18 3.13 -55.13
C LYS A 268 -7.01 3.16 -54.15
N ARG A 269 -6.43 1.99 -53.86
CA ARG A 269 -5.26 1.82 -52.99
C ARG A 269 -4.02 2.27 -53.78
N ARG A 270 -3.42 3.41 -53.43
CA ARG A 270 -2.11 3.83 -53.97
C ARG A 270 -1.00 2.94 -53.38
N THR A 271 -0.47 2.04 -54.18
CA THR A 271 0.80 1.34 -53.92
C THR A 271 1.94 2.33 -54.14
N LYS A 272 2.71 2.64 -53.09
CA LYS A 272 3.91 3.49 -53.18
C LYS A 272 5.11 2.57 -53.39
N GLU A 273 5.65 2.55 -54.61
CA GLU A 273 6.90 1.86 -54.95
C GLU A 273 8.08 2.45 -54.17
N LYS A 274 8.94 1.55 -53.68
CA LYS A 274 10.27 1.87 -53.16
C LYS A 274 11.19 2.20 -54.33
N LYS A 275 11.82 3.38 -54.32
CA LYS A 275 13.10 3.60 -54.99
C LYS A 275 14.13 4.16 -54.01
N SER A 276 15.32 3.61 -54.14
CA SER A 276 16.52 3.82 -53.34
C SER A 276 17.32 5.01 -53.87
N SER A 277 17.88 5.84 -53.00
CA SER A 277 19.19 6.46 -53.23
C SER A 277 19.81 6.91 -51.90
N ARG A 278 21.12 6.68 -51.79
CA ARG A 278 22.03 7.18 -50.74
C ARG A 278 22.07 8.71 -50.75
N ASP A 279 22.17 9.33 -49.58
CA ASP A 279 23.35 10.09 -49.14
C ASP A 279 23.15 10.65 -47.71
N LYS A 280 24.26 10.79 -46.99
CA LYS A 280 24.45 11.50 -45.69
C LYS A 280 25.37 12.72 -45.97
N PRO A 281 25.64 13.68 -45.06
CA PRO A 281 25.23 13.83 -43.66
C PRO A 281 24.75 15.25 -43.25
N ASP A 282 24.38 15.34 -41.99
CA ASP A 282 24.69 16.39 -41.01
C ASP A 282 23.75 17.56 -40.67
N ASP A 283 23.76 17.77 -39.35
CA ASP A 283 23.68 19.00 -38.58
C ASP A 283 22.34 19.59 -38.10
N THR A 284 22.39 19.89 -36.78
CA THR A 284 21.60 20.81 -35.95
C THR A 284 20.06 20.80 -36.02
N SER A 285 19.27 21.07 -35.00
CA SER A 285 19.44 21.38 -33.58
C SER A 285 18.06 21.29 -32.90
N ARG A 286 18.04 20.85 -31.64
CA ARG A 286 17.29 21.37 -30.48
C ARG A 286 16.00 22.20 -30.74
N THR A 287 14.85 21.87 -30.17
CA THR A 287 14.41 22.29 -28.80
C THR A 287 12.98 21.75 -28.54
N LYS A 288 12.73 21.14 -27.36
CA LYS A 288 11.85 21.61 -26.25
C LYS A 288 10.36 21.79 -26.65
N ASP A 289 9.35 21.28 -25.95
CA ASP A 289 9.19 21.14 -24.51
C ASP A 289 7.98 20.24 -24.15
N THR A 290 8.08 19.60 -22.97
CA THR A 290 7.06 19.45 -21.88
C THR A 290 5.56 19.66 -22.21
N ALA A 291 4.57 18.91 -21.70
CA ALA A 291 4.47 18.16 -20.45
C ALA A 291 3.27 17.18 -20.41
N SER A 292 3.34 16.28 -19.42
CA SER A 292 2.29 15.65 -18.59
C SER A 292 1.25 14.72 -19.24
N SER A 293 1.24 13.39 -19.01
CA SER A 293 1.24 12.56 -17.77
C SER A 293 -0.17 12.20 -17.30
N LEU A 294 -0.60 10.96 -17.61
CA LEU A 294 -1.50 10.16 -16.77
C LEU A 294 -1.16 8.65 -16.88
N ILE A 295 -0.71 8.08 -15.75
CA ILE A 295 -1.03 6.75 -15.18
C ILE A 295 -0.72 5.50 -16.06
N GLY A 296 -0.01 4.44 -15.65
CA GLY A 296 0.49 3.96 -14.36
C GLY A 296 0.91 2.48 -14.48
N THR A 297 1.14 1.85 -13.32
CA THR A 297 1.34 0.41 -13.04
C THR A 297 2.78 -0.12 -12.87
N THR A 298 3.03 -0.52 -11.63
CA THR A 298 4.22 -1.09 -11.02
C THR A 298 4.43 -2.56 -11.38
N ALA A 299 5.63 -2.91 -11.84
CA ALA A 299 6.06 -4.27 -12.14
C ALA A 299 7.16 -4.74 -11.16
N GLU A 300 6.78 -5.32 -10.02
CA GLU A 300 7.74 -5.85 -9.03
C GLU A 300 8.17 -7.31 -9.27
N GLY A 301 7.59 -8.03 -10.23
CA GLY A 301 7.92 -9.44 -10.49
C GLY A 301 9.24 -9.71 -11.25
N SER A 302 9.81 -8.73 -11.94
CA SER A 302 10.90 -8.97 -12.92
C SER A 302 12.32 -8.87 -12.33
N GLN A 303 12.49 -8.22 -11.16
CA GLN A 303 13.84 -7.96 -10.61
C GLN A 303 14.45 -9.16 -9.87
N ARG A 304 13.63 -10.11 -9.39
CA ARG A 304 14.12 -11.29 -8.62
C ARG A 304 14.85 -12.30 -9.52
N HIS A 305 14.44 -12.44 -10.78
CA HIS A 305 15.04 -13.38 -11.72
C HIS A 305 16.38 -12.87 -12.30
N LYS A 306 16.53 -11.55 -12.51
CA LYS A 306 17.77 -10.93 -13.00
C LYS A 306 18.91 -10.95 -11.96
N ARG A 307 18.59 -10.87 -10.66
CA ARG A 307 19.59 -10.95 -9.57
C ARG A 307 20.21 -12.35 -9.41
N ARG A 308 19.48 -13.43 -9.68
CA ARG A 308 20.01 -14.82 -9.61
C ARG A 308 21.00 -15.15 -10.73
N LYS A 309 20.81 -14.64 -11.95
CA LYS A 309 21.78 -14.83 -13.07
C LYS A 309 23.09 -14.06 -12.89
N LYS A 310 23.06 -12.87 -12.26
CA LYS A 310 24.27 -12.07 -12.01
C LYS A 310 25.18 -12.67 -10.92
N LYS A 311 24.62 -13.41 -9.95
CA LYS A 311 25.40 -14.09 -8.89
C LYS A 311 26.12 -15.35 -9.41
N ARG A 312 25.49 -16.12 -10.31
CA ARG A 312 26.13 -17.29 -10.95
C ARG A 312 27.27 -16.93 -11.92
N LYS A 313 27.20 -15.78 -12.61
CA LYS A 313 28.29 -15.32 -13.52
C LYS A 313 29.51 -14.74 -12.78
N LYS A 314 29.36 -14.35 -11.50
CA LYS A 314 30.46 -13.76 -10.70
C LYS A 314 31.30 -14.81 -9.96
N ASN A 315 30.73 -15.97 -9.62
CA ASN A 315 31.49 -17.08 -9.03
C ASN A 315 32.32 -17.88 -10.05
N ARG A 316 31.97 -17.83 -11.35
CA ARG A 316 32.70 -18.50 -12.44
C ARG A 316 33.91 -17.72 -13.00
N ARG A 317 34.26 -16.59 -12.39
CA ARG A 317 35.41 -15.74 -12.77
C ARG A 317 36.43 -15.58 -11.62
N LYS A 318 36.34 -16.45 -10.61
CA LYS A 318 37.19 -16.44 -9.42
C LYS A 318 37.72 -17.83 -9.05
N GLU A 319 37.59 -18.79 -9.96
CA GLU A 319 38.40 -20.02 -9.98
C GLU A 319 39.47 -19.83 -11.06
#